data_AF-A0A948RJ35-F1
#
_entry.id   AF-A0A948RJ35-F1
#
_cell.length_a   1.000
_cell.length_b   1.000
_cell.length_c   1.000
_cell.angle_alpha   90.00
_cell.angle_beta   90.00
_cell.angle_gamma   90.00
#
_symmetry.space_group_name_H-M   'P 1'
#
loop_
_entity.id
_entity.type
_entity.pdbx_description
1 polymer ?
#
loop_
_entity_poly.entity_id
_entity_poly.type
_entity_poly.pdbx_seq_one_letter_code
_entity_poly.pdbx_strand_id
1 'polypeptide(L)' 'MAFLIDDILLFPIKGVVWVGKKVHEIALEELEDTPEKLKRELLDLQMMLETNDITEKEYKKEEEDILNRLEALREEKNK' A
#
# COMPACT_ATOMS: atom_id res chain seq x y z
N MET A 1 -19.35 17.03 21.13
CA MET A 1 -19.35 15.59 21.44
C MET A 1 -19.71 14.82 20.18
N ALA A 2 -18.75 14.48 19.33
CA ALA A 2 -18.96 13.68 18.13
C ALA A 2 -17.62 13.06 17.66
N PHE A 3 -16.96 12.29 18.53
CA PHE A 3 -15.61 11.76 18.25
C PHE A 3 -15.46 10.27 18.63
N LEU A 4 -16.54 9.53 18.84
CA LEU A 4 -16.47 8.13 19.30
C LEU A 4 -17.23 7.12 18.42
N ILE A 5 -17.84 7.57 17.32
CA ILE A 5 -18.66 6.69 16.45
C ILE A 5 -17.93 6.38 15.13
N ASP A 6 -17.02 7.23 14.65
CA ASP A 6 -16.28 6.99 13.40
C ASP A 6 -15.34 5.77 13.48
N ASP A 7 -14.67 5.56 14.61
CA ASP A 7 -13.68 4.47 14.74
C ASP A 7 -14.29 3.06 14.81
N ILE A 8 -15.57 2.94 15.21
CA ILE A 8 -16.24 1.65 15.38
C ILE A 8 -16.88 1.12 14.09
N LEU A 9 -17.28 2.02 13.18
CA LEU A 9 -17.89 1.67 11.89
C LEU A 9 -16.85 1.27 10.83
N LEU A 10 -15.62 1.76 10.94
CA LEU A 10 -14.50 1.40 10.05
C LEU A 10 -13.80 0.09 10.46
N PHE A 11 -14.02 -0.40 11.69
CA PHE A 11 -13.40 -1.60 12.25
C PHE A 11 -13.64 -2.90 11.44
N PRO A 12 -14.86 -3.20 10.92
CA PRO A 12 -15.07 -4.39 10.10
C PRO A 12 -14.43 -4.28 8.71
N ILE A 13 -14.31 -3.07 8.14
CA ILE A 13 -13.68 -2.83 6.84
C ILE A 13 -12.16 -3.04 6.94
N LYS A 14 -11.55 -2.50 8.00
CA LYS A 14 -10.13 -2.74 8.31
C LYS A 14 -9.83 -4.24 8.48
N GLY A 15 -10.77 -5.01 9.03
CA GLY A 15 -10.65 -6.47 9.16
C GLY A 15 -10.64 -7.22 7.82
N VAL A 16 -11.50 -6.87 6.87
CA VAL A 16 -11.55 -7.52 5.54
C VAL A 16 -10.31 -7.16 4.70
N VAL A 17 -9.87 -5.90 4.77
CA VAL A 17 -8.63 -5.44 4.15
C VAL A 17 -7.41 -6.20 4.70
N TRP A 18 -7.34 -6.39 6.02
CA TRP A 18 -6.28 -7.16 6.66
C TRP A 18 -6.23 -8.62 6.17
N VAL A 19 -7.39 -9.26 6.03
CA VAL A 19 -7.47 -10.65 5.51
C VAL A 19 -7.06 -10.72 4.04
N GLY A 20 -7.50 -9.76 3.20
CA GLY A 20 -7.07 -9.68 1.79
C GLY A 20 -5.56 -9.49 1.65
N LYS A 21 -4.98 -8.62 2.48
CA LYS A 21 -3.53 -8.40 2.55
C LYS A 21 -2.77 -9.66 2.96
N LYS A 22 -3.25 -10.37 4.00
CA LYS A 22 -2.62 -11.61 4.51
C LYS A 22 -2.60 -12.74 3.49
N VAL A 23 -3.70 -12.94 2.76
CA VAL A 23 -3.81 -13.97 1.73
C VAL A 23 -2.88 -13.66 0.54
N HIS A 24 -2.65 -12.38 0.26
CA HIS A 24 -1.76 -11.95 -0.82
C HIS A 24 -0.27 -11.92 -0.42
N GLU A 25 0.05 -11.79 0.87
CA GLU A 25 1.42 -11.85 1.43
C GLU A 25 2.02 -13.26 1.35
N ILE A 26 1.25 -14.30 1.70
CA ILE A 26 1.73 -15.70 1.80
C ILE A 26 2.12 -16.29 0.43
N ALA A 27 1.57 -15.78 -0.67
CA ALA A 27 1.85 -16.31 -2.00
C ALA A 27 3.23 -15.91 -2.57
N LEU A 28 3.94 -14.96 -1.95
CA LEU A 28 5.05 -14.23 -2.60
C LEU A 28 6.26 -14.01 -1.67
N GLU A 29 6.44 -14.88 -0.69
CA GLU A 29 7.58 -14.89 0.25
C GLU A 29 8.95 -15.11 -0.43
N GLU A 30 9.00 -15.36 -1.75
CA GLU A 30 10.24 -15.60 -2.52
C GLU A 30 10.73 -14.42 -3.39
N LEU A 31 10.07 -13.25 -3.35
CA LEU A 31 10.41 -12.11 -4.23
C LEU A 31 10.99 -10.92 -3.45
N GLU A 32 12.17 -11.11 -2.89
CA GLU A 32 12.98 -9.97 -2.42
C GLU A 32 13.50 -9.19 -3.64
N ASP A 33 13.29 -7.87 -3.65
CA ASP A 33 13.79 -6.89 -4.64
C ASP A 33 13.30 -7.00 -6.10
N THR A 34 12.02 -7.32 -6.30
CA THR A 34 11.39 -7.34 -7.64
C THR A 34 10.42 -6.17 -7.81
N PRO A 35 10.21 -5.64 -9.05
CA PRO A 35 9.22 -4.58 -9.33
C PRO A 35 7.80 -4.89 -8.79
N GLU A 36 7.48 -6.16 -8.60
CA GLU A 36 6.28 -6.68 -7.97
C GLU A 36 6.09 -6.19 -6.52
N LYS A 37 7.18 -6.02 -5.76
CA LYS A 37 7.14 -5.50 -4.39
C LYS A 37 6.77 -4.02 -4.36
N LEU A 38 7.41 -3.20 -5.20
CA LEU A 38 7.09 -1.76 -5.30
C LEU A 38 5.66 -1.53 -5.80
N LYS A 39 5.18 -2.36 -6.73
CA LYS A 39 3.76 -2.33 -7.15
C LYS A 39 2.81 -2.64 -5.98
N ARG A 40 3.20 -3.52 -5.06
CA ARG A 40 2.42 -3.82 -3.86
C ARG A 40 2.46 -2.65 -2.86
N GLU A 41 3.62 -2.03 -2.65
CA GLU A 41 3.74 -0.83 -1.83
C GLU A 41 2.77 0.27 -2.34
N LEU A 42 2.65 0.46 -3.66
CA LEU A 42 1.66 1.37 -4.27
C LEU A 42 0.21 0.96 -3.98
N LEU A 43 -0.14 -0.32 -4.13
CA LEU A 43 -1.49 -0.82 -3.86
C LEU A 43 -1.87 -0.63 -2.38
N ASP A 44 -0.95 -0.91 -1.47
CA ASP A 44 -1.13 -0.66 -0.04
C ASP A 44 -1.34 0.84 0.25
N LEU A 45 -0.54 1.70 -0.38
CA LEU A 45 -0.65 3.15 -0.25
C LEU A 45 -2.02 3.66 -0.73
N GLN A 46 -2.51 3.14 -1.86
CA GLN A 46 -3.81 3.49 -2.41
C GLN A 46 -4.94 3.05 -1.47
N MET A 47 -4.82 1.84 -0.91
CA MET A 47 -5.80 1.33 0.04
C MET A 47 -5.83 2.15 1.33
N MET A 48 -4.68 2.64 1.81
CA MET A 48 -4.59 3.57 2.94
C MET A 48 -5.23 4.92 2.63
N LEU A 49 -5.13 5.41 1.39
CA LEU A 49 -5.84 6.62 0.97
C LEU A 49 -7.35 6.40 0.95
N GLU A 50 -7.80 5.25 0.42
CA GLU A 50 -9.23 4.87 0.38
C GLU A 50 -9.84 4.74 1.77
N THR A 51 -9.07 4.28 2.76
CA THR A 51 -9.49 4.19 4.16
C THR A 51 -9.36 5.52 4.92
N ASN A 52 -8.89 6.59 4.28
CA ASN A 52 -8.53 7.87 4.91
C ASN A 52 -7.49 7.70 6.05
N ASP A 53 -6.68 6.64 6.02
CA ASP A 53 -5.57 6.45 6.96
C ASP A 53 -4.38 7.38 6.64
N ILE A 54 -4.27 7.84 5.39
CA ILE A 54 -3.32 8.87 4.93
C ILE A 54 -4.02 9.96 4.11
N THR A 55 -3.44 11.15 4.05
CA THR A 55 -3.95 12.24 3.20
C THR A 55 -3.46 12.12 1.75
N GLU A 56 -4.17 12.76 0.82
CA GLU A 56 -3.76 12.80 -0.60
C GLU A 56 -2.35 13.38 -0.79
N LYS A 57 -1.96 14.32 0.07
CA LYS A 57 -0.61 14.93 0.04
C LYS A 57 0.47 13.93 0.46
N GLU A 58 0.20 13.13 1.48
CA GLU A 58 1.11 12.07 1.94
C GLU A 58 1.18 10.95 0.91
N TYR A 59 0.03 10.54 0.37
CA TYR A 59 -0.05 9.58 -0.73
C TYR A 59 0.84 9.99 -1.91
N LYS A 60 0.70 11.22 -2.44
CA LYS A 60 1.48 11.68 -3.59
C LYS A 60 3.00 11.69 -3.32
N LYS A 61 3.39 12.04 -2.10
CA LYS A 61 4.80 12.08 -1.70
C LYS A 61 5.43 10.68 -1.71
N GLU A 62 4.73 9.69 -1.16
CA GLU A 62 5.23 8.32 -1.08
C GLU A 62 5.06 7.57 -2.41
N GLU A 63 4.01 7.86 -3.18
CA GLU A 63 3.82 7.35 -4.55
C GLU A 63 4.99 7.75 -5.46
N GLU A 64 5.42 9.01 -5.39
CA GLU A 64 6.55 9.51 -6.17
C GLU A 64 7.86 8.79 -5.80
N ASP A 65 8.12 8.54 -4.51
CA ASP A 65 9.30 7.78 -4.06
C ASP A 65 9.29 6.34 -4.60
N ILE A 66 8.15 5.65 -4.52
CA ILE A 66 8.01 4.27 -5.00
C ILE A 66 8.18 4.20 -6.52
N LEU A 67 7.63 5.16 -7.27
CA LEU A 67 7.79 5.24 -8.72
C LEU A 67 9.25 5.49 -9.12
N ASN A 68 9.95 6.39 -8.43
CA ASN A 68 11.38 6.64 -8.66
C ASN A 68 12.21 5.36 -8.44
N ARG A 69 11.92 4.60 -7.38
CA ARG A 69 12.57 3.31 -7.11
C ARG A 69 12.25 2.28 -8.20
N LEU A 70 11.03 2.28 -8.75
CA LEU A 70 10.61 1.37 -9.82
C LEU A 70 11.36 1.67 -11.13
N GLU A 71 11.55 2.95 -11.44
CA GLU A 71 12.34 3.39 -12.60
C GLU A 71 13.80 2.97 -12.47
N ALA A 72 14.42 3.19 -11.32
CA ALA A 72 15.81 2.78 -11.06
C ALA A 72 16.02 1.26 -11.28
N LEU A 73 15.12 0.42 -10.75
CA LEU A 73 15.19 -1.03 -10.96
C LEU A 73 14.97 -1.45 -12.42
N ARG A 74 14.12 -0.73 -13.17
CA ARG A 74 13.91 -0.99 -14.60
C ARG A 74 15.13 -0.62 -15.43
N GLU A 75 15.79 0.48 -15.10
CA GLU A 75 17.02 0.91 -15.78
C GLU A 75 18.17 -0.06 -15.54
N GLU A 76 18.33 -0.57 -14.32
CA GLU A 76 19.34 -1.59 -14.00
C GLU A 76 19.12 -2.90 -14.79
N LYS A 77 17.87 -3.33 -14.95
CA LYS A 77 17.55 -4.57 -15.67
C LYS A 77 17.74 -4.47 -17.18
N ASN A 78 17.69 -3.27 -17.76
CA ASN A 78 17.86 -3.02 -19.20
C ASN A 78 19.30 -2.71 -19.61
N LYS A 79 20.26 -2.77 -18.69
CA LYS A 79 21.69 -2.53 -18.92
C LYS A 79 22.45 -3.83 -19.13
#